data_AF-A0A3N5W3R5-F1
#
_entry.id   AF-A0A3N5W3R5-F1
#
_cell.length_a   1.000
_cell.length_b   1.000
_cell.length_c   1.000
_cell.angle_alpha   90.00
_cell.angle_beta   90.00
_cell.angle_gamma   90.00
#
_symmetry.space_group_name_H-M   'P 1'
#
loop_
_entity.id
_entity.type
_entity.pdbx_description
1 polymer ?
#
loop_
_entity_poly.entity_id
_entity_poly.type
_entity_poly.pdbx_seq_one_letter_code
_entity_poly.pdbx_strand_id
1 'polypeptide(L)'
;MKRQGKANQDFETARAVESAASAQDDTITLSSGVVLRGRKTNPVILVAVMSAFPRPEPPTVFMQQMGREMENPDDPGYIERLQAWKMDFADRMVTAMISLGTEIVSTPKGMGSPEKNDWLADYSLLGMPVHPEHKGWRYLTWVKFVAMKDEADMQKIQEVVGRLNGVRESAVKSAENFPGSDQTDR
;
A
#
# COMPACT_ATOMS: atom_id res chain seq x y z
N MET A 1 -34.38 47.48 25.01
CA MET A 1 -33.08 46.94 24.53
C MET A 1 -32.81 45.60 25.20
N LYS A 2 -33.01 44.46 24.51
CA LYS A 2 -32.52 43.09 24.87
C LYS A 2 -33.06 42.07 23.85
N ARG A 3 -32.47 42.01 22.64
CA ARG A 3 -32.67 40.93 21.65
C ARG A 3 -31.45 40.85 20.71
N GLN A 4 -30.31 40.35 21.19
CA GLN A 4 -29.14 40.05 20.32
C GLN A 4 -28.36 38.77 20.70
N GLY A 5 -28.87 37.91 21.60
CA GLY A 5 -28.09 36.77 22.13
C GLY A 5 -28.36 35.39 21.55
N LYS A 6 -29.40 35.19 20.71
CA LYS A 6 -29.86 33.83 20.35
C LYS A 6 -29.31 33.27 19.04
N ALA A 7 -28.85 34.12 18.12
CA ALA A 7 -28.42 33.69 16.79
C ALA A 7 -27.01 33.05 16.74
N ASN A 8 -26.14 33.32 17.73
CA ASN A 8 -24.79 32.75 17.74
C ASN A 8 -24.72 31.33 18.30
N GLN A 9 -25.69 30.90 19.11
CA GLN A 9 -25.70 29.54 19.67
C GLN A 9 -26.10 28.49 18.64
N ASP A 10 -26.96 28.83 17.68
CA ASP A 10 -27.44 27.89 16.67
C ASP A 10 -26.38 27.59 15.58
N PHE A 11 -25.39 28.47 15.40
CA PHE A 11 -24.29 28.27 14.45
C PHE A 11 -23.17 27.37 14.99
N GLU A 12 -22.89 27.40 16.29
CA GLU A 12 -21.87 26.52 16.90
C GLU A 12 -22.32 25.06 16.97
N THR A 13 -23.60 24.79 17.23
CA THR A 13 -24.15 23.43 17.25
C THR A 13 -24.22 22.80 15.85
N ALA A 14 -24.53 23.57 14.80
CA ALA A 14 -24.53 23.07 13.43
C ALA A 14 -23.13 22.61 12.97
N ARG A 15 -22.08 23.34 13.35
CA ARG A 15 -20.69 23.02 12.99
C ARG A 15 -20.13 21.81 13.74
N ALA A 16 -20.60 21.54 14.96
CA ALA A 16 -20.20 20.37 15.74
C ALA A 16 -20.81 19.06 15.21
N VAL A 17 -22.04 19.10 14.67
CA VAL A 17 -22.71 17.91 14.12
C VAL A 17 -22.12 17.52 12.76
N GLU A 18 -21.71 18.48 11.94
CA GLU A 18 -21.07 18.22 10.64
C GLU A 18 -19.64 17.65 10.79
N SER A 19 -18.93 18.01 11.87
CA SER A 19 -17.62 17.43 12.21
C SER A 19 -17.69 15.98 12.71
N ALA A 20 -18.83 15.51 13.20
CA ALA A 20 -19.00 14.13 13.67
C ALA A 20 -19.44 13.17 12.54
N ALA A 21 -20.01 13.70 11.46
CA ALA A 21 -20.54 12.92 10.34
C ALA A 21 -19.49 12.53 9.27
N SER A 22 -18.25 13.03 9.37
CA SER A 22 -17.18 12.78 8.38
C SER A 22 -15.93 12.10 8.94
N ALA A 23 -16.03 11.50 10.14
CA ALA A 23 -15.04 10.52 10.58
C ALA A 23 -15.21 9.27 9.69
N GLN A 24 -14.62 9.30 8.50
CA GLN A 24 -14.49 8.13 7.65
C GLN A 24 -13.86 7.04 8.51
N ASP A 25 -14.57 5.91 8.61
CA ASP A 25 -14.09 4.80 9.39
C ASP A 25 -12.79 4.28 8.74
N ASP A 26 -11.67 4.40 9.46
CA ASP A 26 -10.37 3.87 9.03
C ASP A 26 -10.29 2.36 9.29
N THR A 27 -11.42 1.72 9.55
CA THR A 27 -11.54 0.28 9.73
C THR A 27 -11.56 -0.45 8.40
N ILE A 28 -10.73 -1.47 8.28
CA ILE A 28 -10.61 -2.35 7.11
C ILE A 28 -11.09 -3.73 7.53
N THR A 29 -12.19 -4.21 6.93
CA THR A 29 -12.66 -5.58 7.14
C THR A 29 -12.20 -6.46 5.99
N LEU A 30 -11.31 -7.41 6.31
CA LEU A 30 -10.78 -8.37 5.35
C LEU A 30 -11.79 -9.49 5.09
N SER A 31 -11.66 -10.18 3.95
CA SER A 31 -12.51 -11.31 3.54
C SER A 31 -12.50 -12.48 4.54
N SER A 32 -11.45 -12.58 5.37
CA SER A 32 -11.38 -13.52 6.48
C SER A 32 -12.28 -13.17 7.66
N GLY A 33 -12.77 -11.93 7.74
CA GLY A 33 -13.45 -11.35 8.91
C GLY A 33 -12.50 -10.69 9.90
N VAL A 34 -11.18 -10.66 9.63
CA VAL A 34 -10.22 -9.88 10.40
C VAL A 34 -10.49 -8.40 10.20
N VAL A 35 -10.49 -7.65 11.30
CA VAL A 35 -10.70 -6.21 11.31
C VAL A 35 -9.38 -5.54 11.62
N LEU A 36 -8.88 -4.74 10.68
CA LEU A 36 -7.72 -3.87 10.87
C LEU A 36 -8.17 -2.43 11.04
N ARG A 37 -7.35 -1.61 11.68
CA ARG A 37 -7.45 -0.15 11.66
C ARG A 37 -6.28 0.41 10.88
N GLY A 38 -6.58 1.28 9.92
CA GLY A 38 -5.61 2.08 9.21
C GLY A 38 -4.94 3.09 10.13
N ARG A 39 -3.64 3.30 9.93
CA ARG A 39 -2.83 4.24 10.69
C ARG A 39 -2.11 5.17 9.73
N LYS A 40 -2.11 6.45 10.06
CA LYS A 40 -1.27 7.42 9.38
C LYS A 40 0.20 7.04 9.61
N THR A 41 0.93 6.83 8.52
CA THR A 41 2.36 6.53 8.54
C THR A 41 3.14 7.84 8.34
N ASN A 42 4.41 7.87 8.74
CA ASN A 42 5.29 8.97 8.35
C ASN A 42 5.56 8.88 6.83
N PRO A 43 5.14 9.85 6.00
CA PRO A 43 5.31 9.79 4.55
C PRO A 43 6.77 9.69 4.13
N VAL A 44 7.71 10.17 4.95
CA VAL A 44 9.16 10.05 4.71
C VAL A 44 9.59 8.58 4.62
N ILE A 45 8.95 7.68 5.35
CA ILE A 45 9.28 6.25 5.31
C ILE A 45 8.87 5.66 3.96
N LEU A 46 7.70 6.02 3.42
CA LEU A 46 7.27 5.55 2.09
C LEU A 46 8.23 6.07 1.01
N VAL A 47 8.63 7.35 1.09
CA VAL A 47 9.64 7.91 0.18
C VAL A 47 10.98 7.17 0.32
N ALA A 48 11.41 6.84 1.55
CA ALA A 48 12.64 6.08 1.76
C ALA A 48 12.57 4.67 1.17
N VAL A 49 11.42 3.99 1.27
CA VAL A 49 11.18 2.69 0.62
C VAL A 49 11.26 2.85 -0.89
N MET A 50 10.62 3.86 -1.47
CA MET A 50 10.68 4.10 -2.92
C MET A 50 12.12 4.36 -3.41
N SER A 51 12.87 5.20 -2.70
CA SER A 51 14.23 5.56 -3.07
C SER A 51 15.24 4.43 -2.88
N ALA A 52 14.96 3.45 -2.01
CA ALA A 52 15.84 2.30 -1.79
C ALA A 52 15.80 1.29 -2.96
N PHE A 53 14.83 1.40 -3.86
CA PHE A 53 14.63 0.49 -4.99
C PHE A 53 14.56 1.28 -6.31
N PRO A 54 15.70 1.81 -6.79
CA PRO A 54 15.71 2.62 -8.00
C PRO A 54 15.28 1.79 -9.20
N ARG A 55 14.53 2.42 -10.11
CA ARG A 55 14.11 1.83 -11.37
C ARG A 55 15.35 1.49 -12.22
N PRO A 56 15.41 0.31 -12.87
CA PRO A 56 16.50 0.00 -13.78
C PRO A 56 16.52 0.99 -14.96
N GLU A 57 17.70 1.35 -15.42
CA GLU A 57 17.88 2.20 -16.61
C GLU A 57 17.88 1.34 -17.90
N PRO A 58 17.32 1.84 -19.01
CA PRO A 58 17.46 1.18 -20.31
C PRO A 58 18.92 1.11 -20.75
N PRO A 59 19.36 0.05 -21.43
CA PRO A 59 20.71 -0.02 -21.96
C PRO A 59 20.90 1.00 -23.09
N THR A 60 22.10 1.55 -23.18
CA THR A 60 22.51 2.41 -24.29
C THR A 60 23.04 1.56 -25.43
N VAL A 61 22.52 1.77 -26.64
CA VAL A 61 22.97 1.10 -27.87
C VAL A 61 23.36 2.13 -28.93
N PHE A 62 24.38 1.84 -29.72
CA PHE A 62 24.79 2.70 -30.83
C PHE A 62 23.88 2.49 -32.05
N MET A 63 23.07 3.50 -32.39
CA MET A 63 22.22 3.45 -33.59
C MET A 63 23.01 3.94 -34.80
N GLN A 64 23.51 3.00 -35.61
CA GLN A 64 24.33 3.31 -36.79
C GLN A 64 23.66 4.31 -37.75
N GLN A 65 22.34 4.27 -37.89
CA GLN A 65 21.57 5.18 -38.73
C GLN A 65 21.64 6.65 -38.26
N MET A 66 21.78 6.87 -36.95
CA MET A 66 21.87 8.22 -36.37
C MET A 66 23.30 8.62 -35.97
N GLY A 67 24.26 7.70 -36.09
CA GLY A 67 25.66 7.93 -35.72
C GLY A 67 25.86 8.33 -34.25
N ARG A 68 24.94 7.90 -33.36
CA ARG A 68 24.97 8.25 -31.93
C ARG A 68 24.46 7.11 -31.05
N GLU A 69 24.83 7.17 -29.79
CA GLU A 69 24.30 6.33 -28.73
C GLU A 69 22.88 6.79 -28.32
N MET A 70 21.98 5.83 -28.13
CA MET A 70 20.60 6.06 -27.69
C MET A 70 20.16 4.97 -26.72
N GLU A 71 19.24 5.29 -25.81
CA GLU A 71 18.58 4.31 -24.96
C GLU A 71 17.72 3.35 -25.79
N ASN A 72 17.75 2.07 -25.44
CA ASN A 72 16.91 1.03 -26.03
C ASN A 72 15.88 0.52 -25.01
N PRO A 73 14.69 1.14 -24.93
CA PRO A 73 13.63 0.67 -24.04
C PRO A 73 13.02 -0.68 -24.46
N ASP A 74 13.26 -1.11 -25.71
CA ASP A 74 12.75 -2.35 -26.27
C ASP A 74 13.71 -3.54 -26.09
N ASP A 75 14.83 -3.33 -25.38
CA ASP A 75 15.77 -4.41 -25.05
C ASP A 75 15.07 -5.50 -24.20
N PRO A 76 15.04 -6.78 -24.62
CA PRO A 76 14.36 -7.83 -23.89
C PRO A 76 14.87 -7.98 -22.45
N GLY A 77 16.19 -7.84 -22.25
CA GLY A 77 16.78 -7.93 -20.92
C GLY A 77 16.37 -6.76 -20.01
N TYR A 78 16.21 -5.56 -20.56
CA TYR A 78 15.66 -4.42 -19.82
C TYR A 78 14.20 -4.63 -19.45
N ILE A 79 13.36 -5.12 -20.37
CA ILE A 79 11.95 -5.42 -20.10
C ILE A 79 11.83 -6.43 -18.97
N GLU A 80 12.62 -7.52 -18.99
CA GLU A 80 12.65 -8.52 -17.92
C GLU A 80 13.05 -7.90 -16.57
N ARG A 81 14.14 -7.11 -16.52
CA ARG A 81 14.57 -6.42 -15.30
C ARG A 81 13.52 -5.44 -14.79
N LEU A 82 12.85 -4.73 -15.70
CA LEU A 82 11.81 -3.76 -15.36
C LEU A 82 10.58 -4.47 -14.77
N GLN A 83 10.17 -5.62 -15.30
CA GLN A 83 9.07 -6.40 -14.76
C GLN A 83 9.40 -6.98 -13.39
N ALA A 84 10.60 -7.56 -13.21
CA ALA A 84 11.07 -8.02 -11.91
C ALA A 84 11.10 -6.87 -10.89
N TRP A 85 11.63 -5.71 -11.29
CA TRP A 85 11.64 -4.52 -10.46
C TRP A 85 10.22 -4.06 -10.07
N LYS A 86 9.25 -4.08 -11.00
CA LYS A 86 7.85 -3.72 -10.70
C LYS A 86 7.24 -4.65 -9.65
N MET A 87 7.46 -5.95 -9.76
CA MET A 87 6.97 -6.94 -8.79
C MET A 87 7.59 -6.72 -7.42
N ASP A 88 8.92 -6.56 -7.35
CA ASP A 88 9.64 -6.31 -6.09
C ASP A 88 9.23 -4.98 -5.45
N PHE A 89 9.08 -3.93 -6.25
CA PHE A 89 8.64 -2.62 -5.79
C PHE A 89 7.24 -2.70 -5.20
N ALA A 90 6.30 -3.36 -5.90
CA ALA A 90 4.93 -3.54 -5.43
C ALA A 90 4.89 -4.32 -4.10
N ASP A 91 5.64 -5.43 -3.99
CA ASP A 91 5.68 -6.23 -2.76
C ASP A 91 6.23 -5.43 -1.55
N ARG A 92 7.25 -4.60 -1.78
CA ARG A 92 7.86 -3.74 -0.75
C ARG A 92 6.94 -2.62 -0.32
N MET A 93 6.24 -1.99 -1.27
CA MET A 93 5.25 -0.96 -0.96
C MET A 93 4.10 -1.52 -0.14
N VAL A 94 3.56 -2.68 -0.54
CA VAL A 94 2.55 -3.41 0.24
C VAL A 94 3.08 -3.74 1.64
N THR A 95 4.31 -4.26 1.72
CA THR A 95 4.95 -4.59 3.00
C THR A 95 5.01 -3.38 3.93
N ALA A 96 5.39 -2.21 3.40
CA ALA A 96 5.42 -0.97 4.17
C ALA A 96 4.02 -0.52 4.61
N MET A 97 3.03 -0.58 3.71
CA MET A 97 1.65 -0.19 4.01
C MET A 97 1.02 -1.06 5.10
N ILE A 98 1.22 -2.38 5.05
CA ILE A 98 0.73 -3.29 6.10
C ILE A 98 1.50 -3.05 7.40
N SER A 99 2.82 -3.13 7.37
CA SER A 99 3.64 -3.12 8.59
C SER A 99 3.55 -1.81 9.38
N LEU A 100 3.37 -0.69 8.69
CA LEU A 100 3.39 0.64 9.30
C LEU A 100 2.02 1.32 9.30
N GLY A 101 1.17 0.94 8.35
CA GLY A 101 -0.12 1.58 8.10
C GLY A 101 -1.30 0.82 8.65
N THR A 102 -1.14 -0.35 9.28
CA THR A 102 -2.27 -1.08 9.87
C THR A 102 -2.00 -1.59 11.28
N GLU A 103 -3.06 -1.78 12.06
CA GLU A 103 -3.05 -2.51 13.33
C GLU A 103 -4.27 -3.46 13.41
N ILE A 104 -4.15 -4.60 14.09
CA ILE A 104 -5.29 -5.51 14.27
C ILE A 104 -6.21 -4.97 15.37
N VAL A 105 -7.50 -4.85 15.05
CA VAL A 105 -8.56 -4.48 16.00
C VAL A 105 -9.23 -5.74 16.54
N SER A 106 -9.61 -6.66 15.66
CA SER A 106 -10.23 -7.92 16.07
C SER A 106 -9.96 -9.05 15.07
N THR A 107 -10.04 -10.27 15.58
CA THR A 107 -9.91 -11.50 14.80
C THR A 107 -11.15 -12.37 15.01
N PRO A 108 -11.66 -13.06 13.97
CA PRO A 108 -12.74 -14.02 14.12
C PRO A 108 -12.43 -15.09 15.17
N LYS A 109 -13.46 -15.59 15.85
CA LYS A 109 -13.31 -16.66 16.83
C LYS A 109 -12.73 -17.91 16.15
N GLY A 110 -11.66 -18.46 16.73
CA GLY A 110 -11.00 -19.66 16.22
C GLY A 110 -9.93 -19.39 15.16
N MET A 111 -9.83 -18.17 14.65
CA MET A 111 -8.67 -17.78 13.84
C MET A 111 -7.44 -17.60 14.75
N GLY A 112 -6.28 -18.08 14.31
CA GLY A 112 -5.01 -17.85 15.00
C GLY A 112 -4.69 -16.34 15.09
N SER A 113 -3.80 -15.95 15.99
CA SER A 113 -3.27 -14.57 16.04
C SER A 113 -1.83 -14.56 15.52
N PRO A 114 -1.29 -13.41 15.08
CA PRO A 114 0.11 -13.32 14.64
C PRO A 114 1.11 -13.77 15.72
N GLU A 115 0.76 -13.66 17.00
CA GLU A 115 1.60 -14.06 18.14
C GLU A 115 1.60 -15.57 18.41
N LYS A 116 0.68 -16.33 17.82
CA LYS A 116 0.66 -17.80 17.93
C LYS A 116 1.53 -18.45 16.88
N ASN A 117 2.07 -19.62 17.17
CA ASN A 117 2.96 -20.36 16.27
C ASN A 117 2.23 -21.36 15.36
N ASP A 118 0.92 -21.55 15.57
CA ASP A 118 0.14 -22.61 14.91
C ASP A 118 0.20 -22.53 13.37
N TRP A 119 0.28 -21.32 12.82
CA TRP A 119 0.39 -21.08 11.37
C TRP A 119 1.83 -21.15 10.83
N LEU A 120 2.85 -21.12 11.69
CA LEU A 120 4.26 -21.14 11.24
C LEU A 120 4.70 -22.51 10.72
N ALA A 121 4.06 -23.58 11.19
CA ALA A 121 4.38 -24.94 10.77
C ALA A 121 4.15 -25.11 9.26
N ASP A 122 3.02 -24.61 8.75
CA ASP A 122 2.67 -24.65 7.33
C ASP A 122 3.69 -23.87 6.47
N TYR A 123 4.23 -22.76 6.99
CA TYR A 123 5.25 -21.97 6.30
C TYR A 123 6.59 -22.67 6.20
N SER A 124 7.02 -23.23 7.33
CA SER A 124 8.25 -24.00 7.37
C SER A 124 8.17 -25.19 6.42
N LEU A 125 6.98 -25.80 6.27
CA LEU A 125 6.75 -26.90 5.34
C LEU A 125 6.87 -26.45 3.87
N LEU A 126 6.43 -25.23 3.55
CA LEU A 126 6.56 -24.63 2.23
C LEU A 126 7.99 -24.13 1.92
N GLY A 127 8.95 -24.29 2.83
CA GLY A 127 10.33 -23.84 2.65
C GLY A 127 10.50 -22.32 2.70
N MET A 128 9.50 -21.59 3.21
CA MET A 128 9.60 -20.15 3.39
C MET A 128 10.49 -19.80 4.58
N PRO A 129 11.32 -18.74 4.50
CA PRO A 129 12.10 -18.29 5.64
C PRO A 129 11.17 -17.85 6.78
N VAL A 130 11.41 -18.38 7.97
CA VAL A 130 10.60 -18.09 9.18
C VAL A 130 11.44 -17.30 10.17
N HIS A 131 10.91 -16.17 10.62
CA HIS A 131 11.56 -15.29 11.61
C HIS A 131 10.67 -15.05 12.83
N PRO A 132 10.39 -16.10 13.63
CA PRO A 132 9.41 -16.04 14.72
C PRO A 132 9.79 -15.08 15.85
N GLU A 133 11.06 -14.68 15.96
CA GLU A 133 11.59 -13.70 16.91
C GLU A 133 11.25 -12.25 16.53
N HIS A 134 10.94 -11.99 15.25
CA HIS A 134 10.69 -10.64 14.75
C HIS A 134 9.18 -10.34 14.69
N LYS A 135 8.67 -9.61 15.69
CA LYS A 135 7.24 -9.23 15.78
C LYS A 135 6.68 -8.60 14.50
N GLY A 136 7.44 -7.69 13.88
CA GLY A 136 7.03 -7.05 12.64
C GLY A 136 6.89 -8.03 11.47
N TRP A 137 7.82 -8.99 11.36
CA TRP A 137 7.73 -10.07 10.38
C TRP A 137 6.51 -10.95 10.64
N ARG A 138 6.26 -11.35 11.90
CA ARG A 138 5.08 -12.16 12.26
C ARG A 138 3.77 -11.47 11.86
N TYR A 139 3.65 -10.19 12.22
CA TYR A 139 2.47 -9.39 11.90
C TYR A 139 2.25 -9.31 10.38
N LEU A 140 3.28 -8.90 9.64
CA LEU A 140 3.23 -8.75 8.19
C LEU A 140 2.84 -10.06 7.50
N THR A 141 3.56 -11.14 7.81
CA THR A 141 3.37 -12.45 7.20
C THR A 141 1.98 -13.00 7.52
N TRP A 142 1.55 -12.91 8.78
CA TRP A 142 0.22 -13.35 9.17
C TRP A 142 -0.88 -12.56 8.44
N VAL A 143 -0.76 -11.23 8.34
CA VAL A 143 -1.74 -10.42 7.59
C VAL A 143 -1.76 -10.82 6.12
N LYS A 144 -0.60 -10.84 5.46
CA LYS A 144 -0.47 -11.08 4.01
C LYS A 144 -1.08 -12.39 3.53
N PHE A 145 -1.03 -13.42 4.37
CA PHE A 145 -1.24 -14.78 3.87
C PHE A 145 -2.20 -15.62 4.73
N VAL A 146 -2.47 -15.21 5.98
CA VAL A 146 -3.50 -15.85 6.82
C VAL A 146 -4.77 -15.00 6.84
N ALA A 147 -4.63 -13.68 7.00
CA ALA A 147 -5.77 -12.76 7.11
C ALA A 147 -6.35 -12.36 5.75
N MET A 148 -5.52 -12.16 4.74
CA MET A 148 -5.96 -11.82 3.39
C MET A 148 -6.22 -13.11 2.59
N LYS A 149 -7.44 -13.29 2.07
CA LYS A 149 -7.77 -14.47 1.25
C LYS A 149 -7.80 -14.18 -0.24
N ASP A 150 -7.92 -12.92 -0.62
CA ASP A 150 -8.02 -12.48 -2.00
C ASP A 150 -7.29 -11.14 -2.23
N GLU A 151 -7.18 -10.76 -3.49
CA GLU A 151 -6.54 -9.50 -3.90
C GLU A 151 -7.38 -8.26 -3.53
N ALA A 152 -8.69 -8.41 -3.39
CA ALA A 152 -9.57 -7.30 -3.02
C ALA A 152 -9.25 -6.79 -1.60
N ASP A 153 -8.81 -7.67 -0.70
CA ASP A 153 -8.30 -7.27 0.61
C ASP A 153 -7.07 -6.37 0.53
N MET A 154 -6.18 -6.60 -0.45
CA MET A 154 -5.01 -5.75 -0.68
C MET A 154 -5.45 -4.34 -1.09
N GLN A 155 -6.39 -4.26 -2.02
CA GLN A 155 -6.91 -2.99 -2.53
C GLN A 155 -7.54 -2.17 -1.41
N LYS A 156 -8.33 -2.80 -0.52
CA LYS A 156 -8.89 -2.11 0.67
C LYS A 156 -7.82 -1.52 1.58
N ILE A 157 -6.74 -2.26 1.84
CA ILE A 157 -5.62 -1.78 2.65
C ILE A 157 -4.95 -0.59 1.96
N GLN A 158 -4.66 -0.71 0.66
CA GLN A 158 -4.04 0.36 -0.12
C GLN A 158 -4.90 1.62 -0.17
N GLU A 159 -6.22 1.49 -0.36
CA GLU A 159 -7.17 2.61 -0.36
C GLU A 159 -7.15 3.35 0.98
N VAL A 160 -7.37 2.64 2.09
CA VAL A 160 -7.46 3.25 3.42
C VAL A 160 -6.11 3.84 3.85
N VAL A 161 -5.02 3.08 3.71
CA VAL A 161 -3.68 3.56 4.09
C VAL A 161 -3.21 4.68 3.16
N GLY A 162 -3.46 4.58 1.85
CA GLY A 162 -3.14 5.61 0.87
C GLY A 162 -3.84 6.94 1.19
N ARG A 163 -5.15 6.88 1.43
CA ARG A 163 -5.97 8.03 1.86
C ARG A 163 -5.40 8.70 3.11
N LEU A 164 -5.06 7.93 4.15
CA LEU A 164 -4.51 8.44 5.41
C LEU A 164 -3.15 9.14 5.24
N ASN A 165 -2.37 8.73 4.25
CA ASN A 165 -1.07 9.33 3.93
C ASN A 165 -1.15 10.45 2.89
N GLY A 166 -2.37 10.84 2.47
CA GLY A 166 -2.58 11.89 1.47
C GLY A 166 -2.22 11.46 0.04
N VAL A 167 -2.01 10.17 -0.19
CA VAL A 167 -1.83 9.60 -1.52
C VAL A 167 -3.21 9.39 -2.12
N ARG A 168 -3.59 10.23 -3.07
CA ARG A 168 -4.81 10.02 -3.86
C ARG A 168 -4.61 8.81 -4.76
N GLU A 169 -5.59 7.93 -4.89
CA GLU A 169 -5.53 6.77 -5.79
C GLU A 169 -5.17 7.16 -7.24
N SER A 170 -5.55 8.36 -7.67
CA SER A 170 -5.17 8.92 -8.97
C SER A 170 -3.65 9.01 -9.15
N ALA A 171 -2.89 9.28 -8.10
CA ALA A 171 -1.43 9.34 -8.15
C ALA A 171 -0.80 7.95 -8.38
N VAL A 172 -1.45 6.89 -7.92
CA VAL A 172 -1.01 5.50 -8.14
C VAL A 172 -1.30 5.09 -9.58
N LYS A 173 -2.51 5.34 -10.08
CA LYS A 173 -2.88 5.05 -11.48
C LYS A 173 -2.04 5.84 -12.50
N SER A 174 -1.69 7.09 -12.18
CA SER A 174 -0.78 7.88 -13.02
C SER A 174 0.65 7.33 -13.05
N ALA A 175 1.09 6.64 -11.99
CA ALA A 175 2.40 5.99 -11.97
C ALA A 175 2.42 4.68 -12.78
N GLU A 176 1.26 4.09 -13.07
CA GLU A 176 1.14 2.95 -13.98
C GLU A 176 1.11 3.40 -15.44
N ASN A 177 0.48 4.54 -15.73
CA ASN A 177 0.34 5.13 -17.06
C ASN A 177 1.45 6.14 -17.40
N PHE A 178 2.72 5.82 -17.15
CA PHE A 178 3.80 6.72 -17.57
C PHE A 178 3.90 6.79 -19.11
N PRO A 179 4.07 7.99 -19.70
CA PRO A 179 4.16 8.16 -21.15
C PRO A 179 5.37 7.38 -21.67
N GLY A 180 5.11 6.30 -22.40
CA GLY A 180 6.12 5.37 -22.90
C GLY A 180 5.61 3.94 -23.06
N SER A 181 4.52 3.56 -22.38
CA SER A 181 3.87 2.26 -22.58
C SER A 181 2.86 2.21 -23.74
N ASP A 182 2.36 3.37 -24.19
CA ASP A 182 1.29 3.47 -25.20
C ASP A 182 1.74 4.13 -26.52
N GLN A 183 3.04 4.32 -26.75
CA GLN A 183 3.56 4.73 -28.06
C GLN A 183 4.00 3.51 -28.89
N THR A 184 3.10 2.54 -29.02
CA THR A 184 3.16 1.56 -30.13
C THR A 184 1.96 1.81 -31.03
N ASP A 185 2.27 2.08 -32.30
CA ASP A 185 1.38 2.19 -33.47
C ASP A 185 0.59 3.48 -33.67
N ARG A 186 1.24 4.44 -34.33
CA ARG A 186 0.64 5.24 -35.41
C ARG A 186 1.54 5.23 -36.64
#